data_AF-A0A512B2J7-F1
#
_entry.id   AF-A0A512B2J7-F1
#
_cell.length_a   1.000
_cell.length_b   1.000
_cell.length_c   1.000
_cell.angle_alpha   90.00
_cell.angle_beta   90.00
_cell.angle_gamma   90.00
#
_symmetry.space_group_name_H-M   'P 1'
#
loop_
_entity.id
_entity.type
_entity.pdbx_description
1 polymer ?
#
loop_
_entity_poly.entity_id
_entity_poly.type
_entity_poly.pdbx_seq_one_letter_code
_entity_poly.pdbx_strand_id
1 'polypeptide(L)' 'MNIKKLNNAKTPIITIDKTLENYKAKVLFKEKLDNANEILKTVGLPKK' A
#
# COMPACT_ATOMS: atom_id res chain seq x y z
N MET A 1 18.17 -11.56 -3.36
CA MET A 1 17.22 -12.18 -4.31
C MET A 1 17.61 -11.77 -5.73
N ASN A 2 17.55 -12.65 -6.72
CA ASN A 2 18.01 -12.36 -8.10
C ASN A 2 16.84 -11.88 -8.97
N ILE A 3 17.01 -10.79 -9.74
CA ILE A 3 16.00 -10.19 -10.64
C ILE A 3 15.41 -11.23 -11.61
N LYS A 4 16.21 -12.18 -12.10
CA LYS A 4 15.72 -13.24 -13.00
C LYS A 4 14.69 -14.15 -12.33
N LYS A 5 14.81 -14.41 -11.03
CA LYS A 5 13.81 -15.18 -10.27
C LYS A 5 12.54 -14.37 -9.99
N LEU A 6 12.66 -13.05 -9.81
CA LEU A 6 11.52 -12.14 -9.63
C LEU A 6 10.66 -12.07 -10.90
N ASN A 7 11.31 -11.89 -12.06
CA ASN A 7 10.62 -11.74 -13.35
C ASN A 7 9.95 -13.03 -13.84
N ASN A 8 10.43 -14.19 -13.41
CA ASN A 8 9.86 -15.50 -13.78
C ASN A 8 8.79 -16.00 -12.79
N ALA A 9 8.56 -15.29 -11.69
CA ALA A 9 7.55 -15.68 -10.71
C ALA A 9 6.15 -15.36 -11.24
N LYS A 10 5.30 -16.39 -11.34
CA LYS A 10 3.87 -16.20 -11.67
C LYS A 10 3.08 -15.57 -10.51
N THR A 11 3.61 -15.66 -9.29
CA THR A 11 3.04 -15.03 -8.10
C THR A 11 3.75 -13.71 -7.84
N PRO A 12 3.03 -12.62 -7.54
CA PRO A 12 3.64 -11.34 -7.23
C PRO A 12 4.47 -11.49 -5.95
N ILE A 13 5.78 -11.24 -6.07
CA ILE A 13 6.67 -11.23 -4.91
C ILE A 13 6.68 -9.83 -4.34
N ILE A 14 5.97 -9.65 -3.24
CA ILE A 14 5.82 -8.37 -2.57
C ILE A 14 6.92 -8.29 -1.50
N THR A 15 7.87 -7.38 -1.69
CA THR A 15 8.84 -7.00 -0.66
C THR A 15 8.43 -5.68 -0.03
N ILE A 16 8.22 -5.69 1.29
CA ILE A 16 7.98 -4.48 2.06
C ILE A 16 9.34 -3.86 2.38
N ASP A 17 9.56 -2.64 1.92
CA ASP A 17 10.75 -1.86 2.28
C ASP A 17 10.64 -1.39 3.73
N LYS A 18 11.48 -1.96 4.60
CA LYS A 18 11.50 -1.64 6.03
C LYS A 18 11.90 -0.18 6.31
N THR A 19 12.57 0.49 5.38
CA THR A 19 12.92 1.91 5.53
C THR A 19 11.69 2.82 5.50
N LEU A 20 10.54 2.33 5.03
CA LEU A 20 9.30 3.11 5.00
C LEU A 20 8.59 3.14 6.35
N GLU A 21 8.98 2.31 7.33
CA GLU A 21 8.40 2.32 8.69
C GLU A 21 8.54 3.69 9.38
N ASN A 22 9.55 4.47 9.01
CA ASN A 22 9.83 5.81 9.52
C ASN A 22 8.66 6.80 9.29
N TYR A 23 7.81 6.50 8.30
CA TYR A 23 6.69 7.35 7.90
C TYR A 23 5.36 6.94 8.52
N LYS A 24 5.31 5.84 9.28
CA LYS A 24 4.07 5.24 9.79
C LYS A 24 3.23 6.17 10.67
N ALA A 25 3.87 7.05 11.43
CA ALA A 25 3.22 8.04 12.28
C ALA A 25 3.10 9.43 11.61
N LYS A 26 3.52 9.58 10.35
CA LYS A 26 3.54 10.87 9.65
C LYS A 26 2.41 10.92 8.62
N VAL A 27 1.58 11.96 8.69
CA VAL A 27 0.61 12.26 7.64
C VAL A 27 1.32 13.03 6.54
N LEU A 28 1.74 12.32 5.48
CA LEU A 28 2.48 12.92 4.36
C LEU A 28 1.56 13.68 3.40
N PHE A 29 0.29 13.27 3.26
CA PHE A 29 -0.65 13.84 2.28
C PHE A 29 -2.04 13.97 2.91
N LYS A 30 -2.25 15.06 3.65
CA LYS A 30 -3.48 15.27 4.42
C LYS A 30 -4.75 15.28 3.55
N GLU A 31 -4.74 16.04 2.45
CA GLU A 31 -5.88 16.14 1.53
C GLU A 31 -6.29 14.77 0.93
N LYS A 32 -5.30 14.00 0.47
CA LYS A 32 -5.54 12.65 -0.07
C LYS A 32 -6.07 11.69 1.00
N LEU A 33 -5.54 11.78 2.22
CA LEU A 33 -6.01 10.98 3.35
C LEU A 33 -7.47 11.30 3.69
N ASP A 34 -7.83 12.58 3.71
CA ASP A 34 -9.19 13.01 4.03
C ASP A 34 -10.18 12.54 2.95
N ASN A 35 -9.85 12.72 1.66
CA ASN A 35 -10.66 12.23 0.55
C ASN A 35 -10.83 10.69 0.58
N ALA A 36 -9.76 9.95 0.88
CA ALA A 36 -9.84 8.50 0.99
C ALA A 36 -10.78 8.06 2.14
N ASN A 37 -10.72 8.75 3.27
CA ASN A 37 -11.61 8.49 4.40
C ASN A 37 -13.08 8.76 4.06
N GLU A 38 -13.38 9.82 3.29
CA GLU A 38 -14.74 10.09 2.83
C GLU A 38 -15.27 9.02 1.88
N ILE A 39 -14.44 8.57 0.93
CA ILE A 39 -14.79 7.49 0.00
C ILE A 39 -15.08 6.20 0.77
N LEU A 40 -14.20 5.83 1.71
CA LEU A 40 -14.37 4.61 2.52
C LEU A 40 -15.62 4.66 3.40
N LYS A 41 -16.00 5.83 3.93
CA LYS A 41 -17.26 6.02 4.67
C LYS A 41 -18.49 5.84 3.77
N THR A 42 -18.40 6.29 2.52
CA THR A 42 -19.54 6.32 1.59
C THR A 42 -19.76 4.98 0.90
N VAL A 43 -18.69 4.38 0.37
CA VAL A 43 -18.73 3.17 -0.44
C VAL A 43 -18.55 1.91 0.43
N GLY A 44 -17.94 2.06 1.61
CA GLY A 44 -17.60 0.95 2.49
C GLY A 44 -16.38 0.17 1.98
N LEU A 45 -16.01 -0.87 2.73
CA LEU A 45 -15.00 -1.82 2.27
C LEU A 45 -15.62 -2.84 1.31
N PRO A 46 -14.86 -3.37 0.33
CA PRO A 46 -15.32 -4.44 -0.54
C PRO A 46 -15.89 -5.60 0.30
N LYS A 47 -17.06 -6.10 -0.09
CA LYS A 47 -17.60 -7.32 0.50
C LYS A 47 -16.69 -8.49 0.09
N LYS A 48 -16.45 -9.41 1.04
CA LYS A 48 -15.67 -10.63 0.81
C LYS A 48 -16.26 -11.48 -0.30
#